data_AF-A0A6P6YLI1-F1
#
_entry.id   AF-A0A6P6YLI1-F1
#
_cell.length_a   1.000
_cell.length_b   1.000
_cell.length_c   1.000
_cell.angle_alpha   90.00
_cell.angle_beta   90.00
_cell.angle_gamma   90.00
#
_symmetry.space_group_name_H-M   'P 1'
#
loop_
_entity.id
_entity.type
_entity.pdbx_description
1 polymer ?
#
loop_
_entity_poly.entity_id
_entity_poly.type
_entity_poly.pdbx_seq_one_letter_code
_entity_poly.pdbx_strand_id
1 'polypeptide(L)'
;MTMIRSPSSMVITTIKRIMYRIMMATNPTTTTSTTLYCNKKCLKINNQINMMIASIYLIILIFVMNLFFVQGLSDVRVVALNVPSQVRKGTEVELSCLYDLGNASLYSLKWFYRTNDTDLDEQEFFRYTPTIKPYKQFFPLDGINVNINKSEGGHVVISETNKKTTGNYKCEISVEGTFQTVAAEKSMIVMGNNAINNHHHCNSSITLLWFLIILITTWHNYHYWIDENFIVYTWHL
;
A
#
# COMPACT_ATOMS: atom_id res chain seq x y z
N MET A 1 -114.25 4.87 -23.55
CA MET A 1 -113.97 3.81 -24.54
C MET A 1 -113.68 4.56 -25.83
N THR A 2 -112.45 4.80 -26.25
CA THR A 2 -111.38 3.86 -26.55
C THR A 2 -110.01 4.47 -26.26
N MET A 3 -109.04 3.58 -26.21
CA MET A 3 -107.67 3.74 -25.77
C MET A 3 -106.75 3.89 -27.00
N ILE A 4 -105.56 4.47 -26.78
CA ILE A 4 -104.26 4.08 -27.37
C ILE A 4 -103.67 4.88 -28.56
N ARG A 5 -102.55 5.52 -28.17
CA ARG A 5 -101.27 5.87 -28.84
C ARG A 5 -101.20 6.99 -29.90
N SER A 6 -100.44 8.01 -29.51
CA SER A 6 -99.93 9.06 -30.38
C SER A 6 -98.78 8.57 -31.29
N PRO A 7 -98.48 9.27 -32.41
CA PRO A 7 -97.59 8.79 -33.48
C PRO A 7 -96.08 8.81 -33.16
N SER A 8 -95.69 9.04 -31.91
CA SER A 8 -94.29 9.24 -31.51
C SER A 8 -93.46 7.95 -31.38
N SER A 9 -94.05 6.75 -31.55
CA SER A 9 -93.34 5.47 -31.35
C SER A 9 -92.74 4.84 -32.62
N MET A 10 -93.01 5.35 -33.81
CA MET A 10 -92.53 4.75 -35.06
C MET A 10 -91.27 5.44 -35.62
N VAL A 11 -91.05 6.72 -35.32
CA VAL A 11 -89.84 7.47 -35.73
C VAL A 11 -88.63 7.16 -34.84
N ILE A 12 -88.85 6.97 -33.54
CA ILE A 12 -87.79 6.64 -32.55
C ILE A 12 -87.16 5.27 -32.83
N THR A 13 -87.95 4.32 -33.34
CA THR A 13 -87.50 2.94 -33.61
C THR A 13 -86.62 2.85 -34.86
N THR A 14 -86.87 3.71 -35.86
CA THR A 14 -86.08 3.79 -37.10
C THR A 14 -84.74 4.49 -36.87
N ILE A 15 -84.71 5.56 -36.07
CA ILE A 15 -83.46 6.26 -35.69
C ILE A 15 -82.57 5.36 -34.80
N LYS A 16 -83.16 4.59 -33.87
CA LYS A 16 -82.41 3.58 -33.08
C LYS A 16 -81.80 2.48 -33.96
N ARG A 17 -82.49 2.04 -35.02
CA ARG A 17 -81.95 1.05 -35.97
C ARG A 17 -80.80 1.60 -36.83
N ILE A 18 -80.85 2.88 -37.20
CA ILE A 18 -79.78 3.55 -37.98
C ILE A 18 -78.57 3.85 -37.09
N MET A 19 -78.74 4.36 -35.86
CA MET A 19 -77.63 4.52 -34.91
C MET A 19 -76.98 3.20 -34.52
N TYR A 20 -77.76 2.12 -34.35
CA TYR A 20 -77.21 0.79 -34.08
C TYR A 20 -76.40 0.24 -35.27
N ARG A 21 -76.81 0.53 -36.52
CA ARG A 21 -76.04 0.15 -37.73
C ARG A 21 -74.77 1.00 -37.91
N ILE A 22 -74.78 2.28 -37.53
CA ILE A 22 -73.60 3.16 -37.55
C ILE A 22 -72.61 2.78 -36.42
N MET A 23 -73.10 2.43 -35.22
CA MET A 23 -72.28 1.94 -34.11
C MET A 23 -71.68 0.54 -34.35
N MET A 24 -72.29 -0.28 -35.21
CA MET A 24 -71.76 -1.60 -35.59
C MET A 24 -70.89 -1.57 -36.86
N ALA A 25 -70.82 -0.43 -37.57
CA ALA A 25 -69.99 -0.25 -38.76
C ALA A 25 -68.61 0.38 -38.45
N THR A 26 -68.36 0.76 -37.20
CA THR A 26 -67.05 1.25 -36.76
C THR A 26 -66.51 0.37 -35.63
N ASN A 27 -65.73 -0.63 -36.05
CA ASN A 27 -64.82 -1.51 -35.31
C ASN A 27 -65.44 -2.74 -34.62
N PRO A 28 -64.79 -3.93 -34.70
CA PRO A 28 -63.34 -4.08 -34.65
C PRO A 28 -62.76 -5.12 -35.61
N THR A 29 -61.55 -4.89 -36.14
CA THR A 29 -60.44 -5.88 -36.28
C THR A 29 -59.44 -5.40 -37.32
N THR A 30 -58.41 -4.67 -36.88
CA THR A 30 -56.98 -4.79 -37.29
C THR A 30 -56.16 -3.63 -36.72
N THR A 31 -56.19 -3.44 -35.41
CA THR A 31 -55.20 -2.61 -34.70
C THR A 31 -54.72 -3.33 -33.45
N THR A 32 -53.98 -4.44 -33.58
CA THR A 32 -53.18 -5.01 -32.47
C THR A 32 -52.19 -6.07 -32.98
N SER A 33 -51.18 -5.67 -33.74
CA SER A 33 -49.99 -6.54 -33.95
C SER A 33 -48.69 -5.74 -33.95
N THR A 34 -48.70 -4.48 -34.37
CA THR A 34 -47.51 -3.62 -34.42
C THR A 34 -47.29 -2.80 -33.15
N THR A 35 -48.33 -2.36 -32.45
CA THR A 35 -48.19 -1.59 -31.19
C THR A 35 -47.97 -2.47 -29.94
N LEU A 36 -48.44 -3.72 -29.93
CA LEU A 36 -48.22 -4.65 -28.81
C LEU A 36 -46.83 -5.30 -28.84
N TYR A 37 -46.28 -5.55 -30.04
CA TYR A 37 -44.90 -6.03 -30.22
C TYR A 37 -43.87 -4.93 -29.96
N CYS A 38 -44.19 -3.68 -30.33
CA CYS A 38 -43.39 -2.51 -29.97
C CYS A 38 -43.38 -2.28 -28.45
N ASN A 39 -44.52 -2.50 -27.77
CA ASN A 39 -44.60 -2.40 -26.31
C ASN A 39 -43.89 -3.55 -25.57
N LYS A 40 -43.92 -4.80 -26.05
CA LYS A 40 -43.20 -5.91 -25.39
C LYS A 40 -41.67 -5.81 -25.53
N LYS A 41 -41.16 -5.42 -26.71
CA LYS A 41 -39.71 -5.17 -26.89
C LYS A 41 -39.24 -3.94 -26.12
N CYS A 42 -40.02 -2.84 -26.11
CA CYS A 42 -39.68 -1.66 -25.32
C CYS A 42 -39.85 -1.86 -23.81
N LEU A 43 -40.85 -2.60 -23.31
CA LEU A 43 -40.91 -2.98 -21.89
C LEU A 43 -39.71 -3.87 -21.51
N LYS A 44 -39.30 -4.79 -22.38
CA LYS A 44 -38.12 -5.64 -22.15
C LYS A 44 -36.85 -4.80 -22.13
N ILE A 45 -36.68 -3.84 -23.04
CA ILE A 45 -35.52 -2.93 -23.08
C ILE A 45 -35.53 -1.97 -21.88
N ASN A 46 -36.68 -1.38 -21.53
CA ASN A 46 -36.82 -0.47 -20.39
C ASN A 46 -36.60 -1.20 -19.06
N ASN A 47 -37.06 -2.45 -18.94
CA ASN A 47 -36.81 -3.30 -17.78
C ASN A 47 -35.34 -3.80 -17.72
N GLN A 48 -34.70 -4.08 -18.86
CA GLN A 48 -33.28 -4.43 -18.92
C GLN A 48 -32.38 -3.24 -18.56
N ILE A 49 -32.72 -2.03 -19.04
CA ILE A 49 -32.03 -0.77 -18.70
C ILE A 49 -32.24 -0.43 -17.22
N ASN A 50 -33.46 -0.56 -16.68
CA ASN A 50 -33.71 -0.35 -15.25
C ASN A 50 -32.94 -1.34 -14.35
N MET A 51 -32.79 -2.59 -14.80
CA MET A 51 -31.97 -3.60 -14.10
C MET A 51 -30.47 -3.25 -14.14
N MET A 52 -29.96 -2.71 -15.26
CA MET A 52 -28.58 -2.22 -15.37
C MET A 52 -28.34 -0.96 -14.53
N ILE A 53 -29.31 -0.05 -14.46
CA ILE A 53 -29.22 1.14 -13.62
C ILE A 53 -29.23 0.76 -12.14
N ALA A 54 -30.08 -0.19 -11.74
CA ALA A 54 -30.13 -0.71 -10.38
C ALA A 54 -28.81 -1.39 -9.96
N SER A 55 -28.16 -2.13 -10.87
CA SER A 55 -26.85 -2.72 -10.59
C SER A 55 -25.74 -1.68 -10.48
N ILE A 56 -25.78 -0.62 -11.28
CA ILE A 56 -24.84 0.51 -11.16
C ILE A 56 -25.03 1.24 -9.82
N TYR A 57 -26.27 1.54 -9.41
CA TYR A 57 -26.53 2.13 -8.10
C TYR A 57 -26.08 1.23 -6.95
N LEU A 58 -26.24 -0.09 -7.08
CA LEU A 58 -25.76 -1.05 -6.10
C LEU A 58 -24.22 -1.06 -6.02
N ILE A 59 -23.52 -1.02 -7.16
CA ILE A 59 -22.06 -0.95 -7.21
C ILE A 59 -21.56 0.37 -6.61
N ILE A 60 -22.21 1.50 -6.94
CA ILE A 60 -21.88 2.81 -6.37
C ILE A 60 -22.10 2.80 -4.85
N LEU A 61 -23.21 2.23 -4.36
CA LEU A 61 -23.48 2.08 -2.94
C LEU A 61 -22.41 1.21 -2.25
N ILE A 62 -22.05 0.07 -2.84
CA ILE A 62 -20.99 -0.80 -2.32
C ILE A 62 -19.66 -0.03 -2.29
N PHE A 63 -19.31 0.70 -3.34
CA PHE A 63 -18.08 1.49 -3.40
C PHE A 63 -18.06 2.60 -2.34
N VAL A 64 -19.15 3.34 -2.17
CA VAL A 64 -19.29 4.38 -1.14
C VAL A 64 -19.22 3.78 0.27
N MET A 65 -19.85 2.62 0.51
CA MET A 65 -19.76 1.92 1.79
C MET A 65 -18.34 1.44 2.09
N ASN A 66 -17.61 0.94 1.10
CA ASN A 66 -16.19 0.58 1.24
C ASN A 66 -15.32 1.82 1.52
N LEU A 67 -15.57 2.95 0.86
CA LEU A 67 -14.87 4.22 1.13
C LEU A 67 -15.11 4.72 2.56
N PHE A 68 -16.31 4.54 3.11
CA PHE A 68 -16.62 4.86 4.52
C PHE A 68 -16.03 3.85 5.51
N PHE A 69 -15.81 2.59 5.09
CA PHE A 69 -15.20 1.54 5.92
C PHE A 69 -13.67 1.62 5.98
N VAL A 70 -13.02 2.47 5.18
CA VAL A 70 -11.61 2.84 5.38
C VAL A 70 -11.49 3.83 6.54
N GLN A 71 -12.05 3.48 7.70
CA GLN A 71 -11.53 4.04 8.93
C GLN A 71 -10.17 3.40 9.11
N GLY A 72 -9.12 4.22 9.06
CA GLY A 72 -7.74 3.76 8.98
C GLY A 72 -7.47 2.61 9.94
N LEU A 73 -7.03 1.47 9.40
CA LEU A 73 -6.55 0.36 10.20
C LEU A 73 -5.39 0.91 11.04
N SER A 74 -5.67 1.13 12.33
CA SER A 74 -4.69 1.62 13.28
C SER A 74 -3.78 0.44 13.63
N ASP A 75 -2.80 0.19 12.76
CA ASP A 75 -1.86 -0.92 12.91
C ASP A 75 -0.70 -0.51 13.82
N VAL A 76 -0.37 -1.41 14.76
CA VAL A 76 0.77 -1.26 15.66
C VAL A 76 2.03 -1.37 14.83
N ARG A 77 2.95 -0.41 14.93
CA ARG A 77 4.20 -0.43 14.17
C ARG A 77 5.34 0.29 14.85
N VAL A 78 6.56 -0.10 14.51
CA VAL A 78 7.76 0.69 14.80
C VAL A 78 7.86 1.80 13.74
N VAL A 79 7.80 3.06 14.17
CA VAL A 79 7.89 4.24 13.30
C VAL A 79 9.34 4.52 12.93
N ALA A 80 10.25 4.45 13.91
CA ALA A 80 11.67 4.63 13.68
C ALA A 80 12.50 3.91 14.73
N LEU A 81 13.61 3.30 14.28
CA LEU A 81 14.62 2.73 15.16
C LEU A 81 15.94 3.49 14.99
N ASN A 82 16.28 4.28 16.00
CA ASN A 82 17.54 5.01 16.06
C ASN A 82 18.57 4.26 16.89
N VAL A 83 19.45 3.57 16.18
CA VAL A 83 20.70 2.99 16.69
C VAL A 83 21.83 3.59 15.84
N PRO A 84 22.85 4.22 16.43
CA PRO A 84 23.97 4.75 15.67
C PRO A 84 24.71 3.63 14.94
N SER A 85 25.06 3.83 13.66
CA SER A 85 25.79 2.82 12.89
C SER A 85 27.24 2.67 13.35
N GLN A 86 27.84 3.77 13.83
CA GLN A 86 29.22 3.81 14.27
C GLN A 86 29.39 4.72 15.49
N VAL A 87 30.08 4.23 16.52
CA VAL A 87 30.36 4.96 17.76
C VAL A 87 31.80 4.77 18.18
N ARG A 88 32.37 5.73 18.91
CA ARG A 88 33.74 5.60 19.41
C ARG A 88 33.75 4.86 20.74
N LYS A 89 34.75 4.03 20.99
CA LYS A 89 34.95 3.39 22.29
C LYS A 89 34.96 4.45 23.42
N GLY A 90 34.30 4.13 24.53
CA GLY A 90 34.25 4.96 25.73
C GLY A 90 33.17 6.05 25.69
N THR A 91 32.34 6.09 24.63
CA THR A 91 31.27 7.09 24.51
C THR A 91 29.96 6.58 25.08
N GLU A 92 29.15 7.50 25.62
CA GLU A 92 27.74 7.27 25.95
C GLU A 92 26.92 7.27 24.65
N VAL A 93 25.99 6.34 24.53
CA VAL A 93 25.15 6.15 23.35
C VAL A 93 23.69 6.06 23.74
N GLU A 94 22.84 6.74 22.97
CA GLU A 94 21.40 6.69 23.11
C GLU A 94 20.78 5.85 22.00
N LEU A 95 19.94 4.90 22.40
CA LEU A 95 19.10 4.09 21.53
C LEU A 95 17.66 4.61 21.66
N SER A 96 16.95 4.74 20.55
CA SER A 96 15.55 5.18 20.57
C SER A 96 14.69 4.35 19.63
N CYS A 97 13.57 3.88 20.16
CA CYS A 97 12.55 3.15 19.42
C CYS A 97 11.25 3.95 19.48
N LEU A 98 10.90 4.59 18.36
CA LEU A 98 9.66 5.32 18.18
C LEU A 98 8.61 4.37 17.60
N TYR A 99 7.41 4.39 18.16
CA TYR A 99 6.34 3.47 17.80
C TYR A 99 4.97 4.14 17.81
N ASP A 100 4.06 3.55 17.04
CA ASP A 100 2.67 3.95 16.94
C ASP A 100 1.81 2.74 17.35
N LEU A 101 0.98 2.92 18.37
CA LEU A 101 0.11 1.87 18.90
C LEU A 101 -1.28 1.88 18.27
N GLY A 102 -1.58 2.88 17.43
CA GLY A 102 -2.93 3.07 16.93
C GLY A 102 -3.94 3.22 18.08
N ASN A 103 -4.91 2.30 18.13
CA ASN A 103 -5.94 2.26 19.19
C ASN A 103 -5.61 1.29 20.34
N ALA A 104 -4.43 0.66 20.31
CA ALA A 104 -4.01 -0.30 21.33
C ALA A 104 -3.24 0.39 22.47
N SER A 105 -3.10 -0.31 23.60
CA SER A 105 -2.24 0.10 24.71
C SER A 105 -0.98 -0.76 24.77
N LEU A 106 0.12 -0.16 25.21
CA LEU A 106 1.39 -0.85 25.35
C LEU A 106 1.31 -1.88 26.48
N TYR A 107 1.61 -3.15 26.17
CA TYR A 107 1.83 -4.17 27.18
C TYR A 107 3.30 -4.14 27.63
N SER A 108 4.23 -4.27 26.69
CA SER A 108 5.66 -4.21 26.99
C SER A 108 6.48 -3.70 25.80
N LEU A 109 7.56 -2.98 26.10
CA LEU A 109 8.64 -2.69 25.16
C LEU A 109 9.91 -3.38 25.66
N LYS A 110 10.57 -4.14 24.79
CA LYS A 110 11.79 -4.88 25.10
C LYS A 110 12.90 -4.51 24.14
N TRP A 111 14.12 -4.48 24.65
CA TRP A 111 15.32 -4.36 23.87
C TRP A 111 16.14 -5.63 23.98
N PHE A 112 16.50 -6.16 22.83
CA PHE A 112 17.34 -7.34 22.66
C PHE A 112 18.65 -6.98 21.98
N TYR A 113 19.70 -7.68 22.37
CA TYR A 113 21.04 -7.56 21.84
C TYR A 113 21.51 -8.91 21.30
N ARG A 114 22.19 -8.86 20.15
CA ARG A 114 22.82 -10.01 19.50
C ARG A 114 24.20 -9.60 19.01
N THR A 115 25.23 -10.42 19.24
CA THR A 115 26.61 -10.03 18.93
C THR A 115 26.89 -9.96 17.43
N ASN A 116 26.31 -10.87 16.65
CA ASN A 116 26.47 -10.94 15.20
C ASN A 116 25.30 -11.69 14.55
N ASP A 117 25.20 -11.66 13.22
CA ASP A 117 24.09 -12.31 12.49
C ASP A 117 24.07 -13.85 12.60
N THR A 118 25.17 -14.47 13.04
CA THR A 118 25.27 -15.93 13.23
C THR A 118 24.84 -16.40 14.62
N ASP A 119 24.69 -15.48 15.56
CA ASP A 119 24.28 -15.76 16.93
C ASP A 119 22.76 -15.97 16.97
N LEU A 120 22.32 -17.16 17.35
CA LEU A 120 20.90 -17.53 17.32
C LEU A 120 20.14 -16.94 18.51
N ASP A 121 20.84 -16.65 19.61
CA ASP A 121 20.23 -16.24 20.86
C ASP A 121 20.18 -14.72 20.97
N GLU A 122 18.99 -14.15 20.82
CA GLU A 122 18.76 -12.76 21.18
C GLU A 122 18.60 -12.61 22.69
N GLN A 123 19.43 -11.76 23.30
CA GLN A 123 19.45 -11.59 24.75
C GLN A 123 18.78 -10.27 25.14
N GLU A 124 17.76 -10.35 25.97
CA GLU A 124 17.10 -9.17 26.50
C GLU A 124 18.04 -8.43 27.46
N PHE A 125 18.14 -7.10 27.32
CA PHE A 125 18.95 -6.27 28.22
C PHE A 125 18.16 -5.15 28.89
N PHE A 126 16.99 -4.79 28.35
CA PHE A 126 16.11 -3.78 28.93
C PHE A 126 14.65 -4.07 28.61
N ARG A 127 13.76 -3.80 29.57
CA ARG A 127 12.31 -3.90 29.42
C ARG A 127 11.60 -2.75 30.10
N TYR A 128 10.56 -2.26 29.43
CA TYR A 128 9.59 -1.31 29.96
C TYR A 128 8.18 -1.90 29.94
N THR A 129 7.54 -1.96 31.11
CA THR A 129 6.19 -2.49 31.31
C THR A 129 5.37 -1.46 32.10
N PRO A 130 4.55 -0.62 31.46
CA PRO A 130 3.88 0.50 32.14
C PRO A 130 2.86 0.05 33.20
N THR A 131 2.35 -1.17 33.11
CA THR A 131 1.31 -1.71 34.01
C THR A 131 1.88 -2.43 35.24
N ILE A 132 3.16 -2.81 35.25
CA ILE A 132 3.76 -3.66 36.29
C ILE A 132 4.97 -2.96 36.91
N LYS A 133 5.03 -2.92 38.25
CA LYS A 133 6.22 -2.41 38.97
C LYS A 133 7.25 -3.54 39.20
N PRO A 134 8.56 -3.25 39.09
CA PRO A 134 9.13 -1.98 38.63
C PRO A 134 8.88 -1.78 37.12
N TYR A 135 8.51 -0.55 36.72
CA TYR A 135 8.15 -0.24 35.32
C TYR A 135 9.30 -0.46 34.35
N LYS A 136 10.54 -0.41 34.85
CA LYS A 136 11.77 -0.64 34.10
C LYS A 136 12.53 -1.79 34.72
N GLN A 137 12.99 -2.70 33.87
CA GLN A 137 13.82 -3.83 34.25
C GLN A 137 15.07 -3.81 33.37
N PHE A 138 16.22 -4.11 33.96
CA PHE A 138 17.47 -4.26 33.23
C PHE A 138 18.01 -5.67 33.46
N PHE A 139 18.61 -6.23 32.42
CA PHE A 139 19.20 -7.55 32.45
C PHE A 139 20.67 -7.39 32.06
N PRO A 140 21.62 -7.63 32.98
CA PRO A 140 23.03 -7.40 32.72
C PRO A 140 23.55 -8.28 31.58
N LEU A 141 24.14 -7.68 30.56
CA LEU A 141 24.88 -8.38 29.50
C LEU A 141 26.31 -7.84 29.42
N ASP A 142 27.25 -8.72 29.09
CA ASP A 142 28.64 -8.35 28.91
C ASP A 142 28.79 -7.38 27.71
N GLY A 143 29.33 -6.19 27.96
CA GLY A 143 29.46 -5.15 26.94
C GLY A 143 28.29 -4.16 26.85
N ILE A 144 27.16 -4.42 27.53
CA ILE A 144 25.98 -3.54 27.52
C ILE A 144 25.74 -2.98 28.92
N ASN A 145 26.17 -1.74 29.16
CA ASN A 145 26.02 -1.06 30.44
C ASN A 145 24.89 0.00 30.40
N VAL A 146 23.66 -0.42 30.70
CA VAL A 146 22.47 0.45 30.67
C VAL A 146 22.44 1.43 31.83
N ASN A 147 22.29 2.72 31.53
CA ASN A 147 21.97 3.75 32.51
C ASN A 147 20.47 3.78 32.78
N ILE A 148 20.01 3.04 33.80
CA ILE A 148 18.59 2.92 34.14
C ILE A 148 17.92 4.26 34.50
N ASN A 149 18.69 5.22 35.02
CA ASN A 149 18.18 6.52 35.43
C ASN A 149 17.94 7.46 34.24
N LYS A 150 18.70 7.29 33.16
CA LYS A 150 18.53 8.02 31.89
C LYS A 150 17.67 7.27 30.86
N SER A 151 17.28 6.02 31.15
CA SER A 151 16.49 5.19 30.24
C SER A 151 15.01 5.17 30.65
N GLU A 152 14.12 5.29 29.68
CA GLU A 152 12.67 5.31 29.88
C GLU A 152 11.92 4.91 28.60
N GLY A 153 10.91 4.04 28.73
CA GLY A 153 10.11 3.61 27.58
C GLY A 153 10.96 3.06 26.43
N GLY A 154 10.80 3.63 25.23
CA GLY A 154 11.57 3.27 24.05
C GLY A 154 12.98 3.86 23.98
N HIS A 155 13.41 4.63 24.98
CA HIS A 155 14.72 5.30 25.01
C HIS A 155 15.65 4.59 26.01
N VAL A 156 16.81 4.13 25.55
CA VAL A 156 17.80 3.43 26.37
C VAL A 156 19.18 4.04 26.19
N VAL A 157 19.85 4.34 27.30
CA VAL A 157 21.18 4.93 27.31
C VAL A 157 22.21 3.89 27.75
N ILE A 158 23.23 3.66 26.91
CA ILE A 158 24.40 2.85 27.23
C ILE A 158 25.53 3.78 27.66
N SER A 159 25.99 3.66 28.91
CA SER A 159 26.89 4.65 29.53
C SER A 159 28.30 4.68 28.92
N GLU A 160 28.85 3.49 28.62
CA GLU A 160 30.22 3.37 28.11
C GLU A 160 30.31 2.24 27.07
N THR A 161 30.53 2.63 25.82
CA THR A 161 30.68 1.70 24.70
C THR A 161 32.06 1.04 24.66
N ASN A 162 32.09 -0.25 24.34
CA ASN A 162 33.33 -0.98 24.11
C ASN A 162 33.19 -1.96 22.92
N LYS A 163 34.22 -2.75 22.63
CA LYS A 163 34.20 -3.67 21.48
C LYS A 163 33.03 -4.65 21.53
N LYS A 164 32.65 -5.12 22.73
CA LYS A 164 31.52 -6.03 22.96
C LYS A 164 30.15 -5.36 22.85
N THR A 165 30.10 -4.02 22.74
CA THR A 165 28.88 -3.27 22.43
C THR A 165 28.59 -3.27 20.91
N THR A 166 29.49 -3.84 20.08
CA THR A 166 29.27 -4.02 18.65
C THR A 166 28.35 -5.20 18.40
N GLY A 167 27.21 -4.96 17.75
CA GLY A 167 26.23 -5.99 17.45
C GLY A 167 24.93 -5.42 16.92
N ASN A 168 23.89 -6.24 16.91
CA ASN A 168 22.55 -5.88 16.49
C ASN A 168 21.66 -5.59 17.70
N TYR A 169 20.86 -4.55 17.56
CA TYR A 169 19.94 -4.06 18.57
C TYR A 169 18.53 -4.15 18.01
N LYS A 170 17.70 -4.96 18.65
CA LYS A 170 16.30 -5.17 18.29
C LYS A 170 15.41 -4.54 19.33
N CYS A 171 14.47 -3.71 18.89
CA CYS A 171 13.36 -3.23 19.71
C CYS A 171 12.12 -4.05 19.37
N GLU A 172 11.42 -4.53 20.39
CA GLU A 172 10.18 -5.30 20.27
C GLU A 172 9.09 -4.66 21.11
N ILE A 173 7.92 -4.43 20.51
CA ILE A 173 6.75 -3.84 21.14
C ILE A 173 5.61 -4.84 21.08
N SER A 174 5.04 -5.13 22.24
CA SER A 174 3.84 -5.95 22.39
C SER A 174 2.71 -5.12 22.96
N VAL A 175 1.50 -5.30 22.45
CA VAL A 175 0.30 -4.60 22.92
C VAL A 175 -0.61 -5.47 23.76
N GLU A 176 -1.43 -4.83 24.59
CA GLU A 176 -2.37 -5.49 25.50
C GLU A 176 -3.57 -6.08 24.74
N GLY A 177 -4.15 -7.15 25.29
CA GLY A 177 -5.37 -7.78 24.79
C GLY A 177 -5.18 -8.63 23.53
N THR A 178 -4.68 -8.06 22.43
CA THR A 178 -4.43 -8.81 21.17
C THR A 178 -3.10 -9.52 21.16
N PHE A 179 -2.16 -9.12 22.02
CA PHE A 179 -0.78 -9.62 22.07
C PHE A 179 -0.04 -9.50 20.73
N GLN A 180 -0.49 -8.61 19.84
CA GLN A 180 0.23 -8.28 18.61
C GLN A 180 1.62 -7.78 18.99
N THR A 181 2.63 -8.27 18.27
CA THR A 181 4.03 -7.95 18.51
C THR A 181 4.68 -7.48 17.23
N VAL A 182 5.37 -6.35 17.29
CA VAL A 182 6.14 -5.77 16.19
C VAL A 182 7.56 -5.50 16.63
N ALA A 183 8.52 -5.64 15.71
CA ALA A 183 9.92 -5.44 16.01
C ALA A 183 10.67 -4.79 14.86
N ALA A 184 11.77 -4.12 15.19
CA ALA A 184 12.74 -3.60 14.25
C ALA A 184 14.15 -3.84 14.80
N GLU A 185 15.14 -3.97 13.92
CA GLU A 185 16.53 -4.25 14.27
C GLU A 185 17.50 -3.34 13.52
N LYS A 186 18.61 -2.98 14.16
CA LYS A 186 19.68 -2.19 13.55
C LYS A 186 21.03 -2.49 14.19
N SER A 187 22.09 -2.48 13.39
CA SER A 187 23.45 -2.78 13.84
C SER A 187 24.22 -1.52 14.25
N MET A 188 25.11 -1.67 15.23
CA MET A 188 26.07 -0.66 15.68
C MET A 188 27.47 -1.25 15.74
N ILE A 189 28.46 -0.50 15.27
CA ILE A 189 29.88 -0.85 15.34
C ILE A 189 30.63 0.14 16.23
N VAL A 190 31.40 -0.38 17.20
CA VAL A 190 32.26 0.43 18.06
C VAL A 190 33.68 0.49 17.49
N MET A 191 34.09 1.69 17.08
CA MET A 191 35.42 1.96 16.58
C MET A 191 36.40 2.11 17.75
N GLY A 192 37.53 1.41 17.64
CA GLY A 192 38.67 1.64 18.52
C GLY A 192 39.31 3.01 18.25
N ASN A 193 40.09 3.50 19.21
CA ASN A 193 40.94 4.68 19.06
C ASN A 193 42.13 4.34 18.15
N ASN A 194 41.88 4.06 16.87
CA ASN A 194 42.95 4.09 15.89
C ASN A 194 43.01 5.53 15.39
N ALA A 195 44.10 6.23 15.72
CA ALA A 195 44.47 7.46 15.04
C ALA A 195 44.58 7.13 13.55
N ILE A 196 43.59 7.54 12.76
CA ILE A 196 43.65 7.39 11.32
C ILE A 196 44.60 8.47 10.84
N ASN A 197 45.85 8.11 10.63
CA ASN A 197 46.68 8.78 9.64
C ASN A 197 45.96 8.57 8.30
N ASN A 198 45.23 9.59 7.85
CA ASN A 198 44.51 9.58 6.57
C ASN A 198 45.53 9.56 5.41
N HIS A 199 46.12 8.40 5.11
CA HIS A 199 46.59 8.13 3.76
C HIS A 199 45.40 7.63 2.94
N HIS A 200 44.65 8.59 2.40
CA HIS A 200 43.79 8.34 1.25
C HIS A 200 44.71 8.02 0.06
N HIS A 201 45.02 6.75 -0.16
CA HIS A 201 45.45 6.29 -1.47
C HIS A 201 44.21 6.26 -2.37
N CYS A 202 43.89 7.40 -2.97
CA CYS A 202 43.00 7.46 -4.12
C CYS A 202 43.73 6.75 -5.27
N ASN A 203 43.29 5.53 -5.59
CA ASN A 203 43.92 4.69 -6.60
C ASN A 203 43.62 5.27 -8.01
N SER A 204 44.38 6.29 -8.39
CA SER A 204 44.29 6.99 -9.68
C SER A 204 44.76 6.14 -10.87
N SER A 205 45.15 4.88 -10.65
CA SER A 205 45.57 3.97 -11.72
C SER A 205 44.42 3.34 -12.49
N ILE A 206 43.21 3.24 -11.92
CA ILE A 206 42.09 2.59 -12.61
C ILE A 206 41.52 3.48 -13.72
N THR A 207 41.52 4.81 -13.53
CA THR A 207 41.07 5.75 -14.57
C THR A 207 42.05 5.82 -15.74
N LEU A 208 43.36 5.84 -15.49
CA LEU A 208 44.39 5.84 -16.54
C LEU A 208 44.38 4.55 -17.38
N LEU A 209 44.15 3.40 -16.76
CA LEU A 209 44.01 2.11 -17.47
C LEU A 209 42.79 2.10 -18.39
N TRP A 210 41.65 2.65 -17.95
CA TRP A 210 40.46 2.78 -18.80
C TRP A 210 40.67 3.74 -19.97
N PHE A 211 41.34 4.87 -19.76
CA PHE A 211 41.67 5.81 -20.85
C PHE A 211 42.63 5.20 -21.88
N LEU A 212 43.64 4.44 -21.44
CA LEU A 212 44.55 3.73 -22.35
C LEU A 212 43.82 2.65 -23.16
N ILE A 213 42.90 1.89 -22.57
CA ILE A 213 42.09 0.88 -23.28
C ILE A 213 41.20 1.54 -24.33
N ILE A 214 40.59 2.70 -24.04
CA ILE A 214 39.77 3.46 -24.99
C ILE A 214 40.62 4.00 -26.15
N LEU A 215 41.83 4.50 -25.88
CA LEU A 215 42.76 4.94 -26.93
C LEU A 215 43.23 3.77 -27.82
N ILE A 216 43.53 2.61 -27.25
CA ILE A 216 43.97 1.42 -28.01
C ILE A 216 42.83 0.88 -28.89
N THR A 217 41.60 0.84 -28.38
CA THR A 217 40.43 0.34 -29.14
C THR A 217 40.00 1.31 -30.24
N THR A 218 40.11 2.63 -30.01
CA THR A 218 39.85 3.63 -31.05
C THR A 218 40.96 3.68 -32.10
N TRP A 219 42.23 3.47 -31.73
CA TRP A 219 43.32 3.34 -32.69
C TRP A 219 43.21 2.07 -33.55
N HIS A 220 42.81 0.93 -32.97
CA HIS A 220 42.50 -0.28 -33.74
C HIS A 220 41.31 -0.09 -34.70
N ASN A 221 40.23 0.58 -34.25
CA ASN A 221 39.10 0.88 -35.13
C ASN A 221 39.47 1.88 -36.23
N TYR A 222 40.33 2.86 -35.94
CA TYR A 222 40.83 3.81 -36.95
C TYR A 222 41.74 3.11 -37.97
N HIS A 223 42.59 2.17 -37.56
CA HIS A 223 43.41 1.39 -38.48
C HIS A 223 42.56 0.46 -39.36
N TYR A 224 41.52 -0.16 -38.80
CA TYR A 224 40.54 -0.95 -39.57
C TYR A 224 39.76 -0.08 -40.58
N TRP A 225 39.52 1.19 -40.24
CA TRP A 225 38.84 2.15 -41.12
C TRP A 225 39.74 2.73 -42.23
N ILE A 226 41.08 2.73 -42.03
CA ILE A 226 42.04 3.11 -43.07
C ILE A 226 42.28 1.96 -44.05
N ASP A 227 42.23 0.71 -43.62
CA ASP A 227 42.40 -0.44 -44.52
C ASP A 227 41.22 -0.61 -45.49
N GLU A 228 39.98 -0.31 -45.09
CA GLU A 228 38.83 -0.33 -46.01
C GLU A 228 38.74 0.91 -46.95
N ASN A 229 39.38 2.03 -46.61
CA ASN A 229 39.37 3.24 -47.45
C ASN A 229 40.61 3.43 -48.33
N PHE A 230 41.67 2.62 -48.16
CA PHE A 230 42.85 2.66 -49.04
C PHE A 230 42.75 1.72 -50.26
N ILE A 231 41.80 0.78 -50.29
CA ILE A 231 41.57 -0.10 -51.45
C ILE A 231 40.72 0.57 -52.55
N VAL A 232 40.05 1.69 -52.27
CA VAL A 232 39.13 2.35 -53.24
C VAL A 232 39.82 3.43 -54.10
N TYR A 233 41.06 3.84 -53.81
CA TYR A 233 41.77 4.90 -54.55
C TYR A 233 43.02 4.45 -55.33
N THR A 234 43.21 3.15 -55.57
CA THR A 234 44.36 2.67 -56.38
C THR A 234 44.01 1.70 -57.49
N TRP A 235 42.84 1.81 -58.13
CA TRP A 235 42.61 1.17 -59.45
C TRP A 235 41.72 2.02 -60.36
N HIS A 236 42.22 3.20 -60.74
CA HIS A 236 42.03 3.67 -62.10
C HIS A 236 43.42 3.95 -62.69
N LEU A 237 44.05 2.88 -63.19
CA LEU A 237 45.11 2.83 -64.19
C LEU A 237 45.29 1.37 -64.62
#